data_AF-A0A944AIL7-F1
#
_entry.id   AF-A0A944AIL7-F1
#
_cell.length_a   1.000
_cell.length_b   1.000
_cell.length_c   1.000
_cell.angle_alpha   90.00
_cell.angle_beta   90.00
_cell.angle_gamma   90.00
#
_symmetry.space_group_name_H-M   'P 1'
#
loop_
_entity.id
_entity.type
_entity.pdbx_description
1 polymer ?
#
loop_
_entity_poly.entity_id
_entity_poly.type
_entity_poly.pdbx_seq_one_letter_code
_entity_poly.pdbx_strand_id
1 'polypeptide(L)'
;MLPAAGLGLELSEGQSVKTVKEGVISKAKQNNASVSGTVSENGLSVLENKSITVDKEIVEPVDTQALLEEAKSKETKAEEEKFKSLVIAQVNDYVNVRDIPSEEGEIVGKLYDESVGHFEEEVDGWYRIVSGSCIGYVKGEYCVTGEDAVELAKEVGIRLATVTTTTLKVREEPSTEATVLGLVPIEDELIVSEELDGWVKVDIEEGFGYVSTDYVSLSTEFIEAESKEEEEARLEKERREREAAREAAARARTESSSSGNKQAVPAVSGDGTGSSVAQYALQFVGNPYVYGGTSLTNGADCSGFVMSVYANFGISLPHSSAGDRNVGYDVGGLDNAIPGDIVCYSGHVAIYIGNGQIVHASTARTGIIVSSATYRQPLCVRRIF
;
A
#
# COMPACT_ATOMS: atom_id res chain seq x y z
N MET A 1 -9.36 48.46 34.40
CA MET A 1 -8.92 47.60 33.28
C MET A 1 -8.93 46.19 33.82
N LEU A 2 -9.96 45.42 33.48
CA LEU A 2 -9.96 43.97 33.69
C LEU A 2 -9.09 43.35 32.59
N PRO A 3 -8.35 42.27 32.87
CA PRO A 3 -7.55 41.59 31.85
C PRO A 3 -8.50 40.93 30.86
N ALA A 4 -8.26 41.13 29.55
CA ALA A 4 -8.97 40.44 28.50
C ALA A 4 -8.75 38.93 28.66
N ALA A 5 -9.81 38.19 28.98
CA ALA A 5 -9.76 36.73 29.05
C ALA A 5 -9.74 36.19 27.61
N GLY A 6 -8.54 35.99 27.05
CA GLY A 6 -8.38 35.25 25.80
C GLY A 6 -8.91 33.81 25.97
N LEU A 7 -9.47 33.22 24.92
CA LEU A 7 -9.64 31.76 24.86
C LEU A 7 -8.25 31.13 24.82
N GLY A 8 -7.60 30.96 25.98
CA GLY A 8 -6.27 30.35 26.10
C GLY A 8 -6.31 28.89 25.67
N LEU A 9 -6.21 28.63 24.37
CA LEU A 9 -5.86 27.34 23.78
C LEU A 9 -4.33 27.37 23.65
N GLU A 10 -3.63 27.02 24.73
CA GLU A 10 -2.22 26.69 24.61
C GLU A 10 -2.11 25.31 23.97
N LEU A 11 -1.46 25.23 22.81
CA LEU A 11 -1.10 23.96 22.18
C LEU A 11 -0.03 23.29 23.06
N SER A 12 -0.31 22.08 23.55
CA SER A 12 0.73 21.27 24.21
C SER A 12 1.62 20.60 23.16
N GLU A 13 2.88 20.30 23.49
CA GLU A 13 3.78 19.55 22.61
C GLU A 13 3.14 18.20 22.21
N GLY A 14 3.10 17.91 20.90
CA GLY A 14 2.63 16.62 20.35
C GLY A 14 1.13 16.48 20.07
N GLN A 15 0.33 17.56 20.06
CA GLN A 15 -1.08 17.46 19.66
C GLN A 15 -1.27 17.24 18.15
N SER A 16 -2.11 16.25 17.80
CA SER A 16 -2.46 15.98 16.40
C SER A 16 -3.44 17.02 15.84
N VAL A 17 -3.47 17.18 14.52
CA VAL A 17 -4.43 18.06 13.81
C VAL A 17 -5.87 17.73 14.22
N LYS A 18 -6.19 16.44 14.39
CA LYS A 18 -7.49 15.96 14.87
C LYS A 18 -7.80 16.45 16.28
N THR A 19 -6.85 16.34 17.21
CA THR A 19 -7.05 16.80 18.60
C THR A 19 -7.21 18.32 18.68
N VAL A 20 -6.50 19.08 17.83
CA VAL A 20 -6.69 20.53 17.74
C VAL A 20 -8.10 20.87 17.24
N LYS A 21 -8.59 20.18 16.20
CA LYS A 21 -9.98 20.34 15.71
C LYS A 21 -11.02 20.07 16.81
N GLU A 22 -10.89 18.97 17.54
CA GLU A 22 -11.80 18.61 18.65
C GLU A 22 -11.76 19.63 19.80
N GLY A 23 -10.56 20.13 20.14
CA GLY A 23 -10.36 21.17 21.16
C GLY A 23 -11.03 22.50 20.80
N VAL A 24 -10.93 22.94 19.55
CA VAL A 24 -11.60 24.15 19.05
C VAL A 24 -13.13 23.99 19.10
N ILE A 25 -13.66 22.83 18.66
CA ILE A 25 -15.10 22.54 18.66
C ILE A 25 -15.67 22.52 20.09
N SER A 26 -14.96 21.90 21.03
CA SER A 26 -15.40 21.81 22.43
C SER A 26 -15.48 23.18 23.11
N LYS A 27 -14.51 24.06 22.90
CA LYS A 27 -14.54 25.44 23.45
C LYS A 27 -15.62 26.32 22.79
N ALA A 28 -15.87 26.16 21.49
CA ALA A 28 -16.95 26.86 20.81
C ALA A 28 -18.33 26.49 21.39
N LYS A 29 -18.55 25.21 21.71
CA LYS A 29 -19.79 24.72 22.35
C LYS A 29 -19.94 25.20 23.81
N GLN A 30 -18.86 25.27 24.58
CA GLN A 30 -18.90 25.69 25.99
C GLN A 30 -19.28 27.16 26.20
N ASN A 31 -18.97 28.03 25.23
CA ASN A 31 -19.19 29.48 25.36
C ASN A 31 -20.55 29.97 24.82
N ASN A 32 -21.46 29.06 24.45
CA ASN A 32 -22.83 29.37 24.00
C ASN A 32 -22.89 30.45 22.90
N ALA A 33 -21.88 30.50 22.02
CA ALA A 33 -21.81 31.46 20.93
C ALA A 33 -22.83 31.08 19.85
N SER A 34 -23.75 31.99 19.52
CA SER A 34 -24.57 31.87 18.31
C SER A 34 -23.71 32.15 17.09
N VAL A 35 -23.16 31.10 16.49
CA VAL A 35 -22.55 31.19 15.17
C VAL A 35 -23.67 31.51 14.18
N SER A 36 -23.60 32.68 13.52
CA SER A 36 -24.46 32.97 12.36
C SER A 36 -23.98 32.14 11.17
N GLY A 37 -24.32 30.86 11.19
CA GLY A 37 -23.99 29.87 10.19
C GLY A 37 -24.48 28.51 10.67
N THR A 38 -25.15 27.76 9.81
CA THR A 38 -25.60 26.40 10.12
C THR A 38 -24.38 25.56 10.50
N VAL A 39 -24.26 25.21 11.78
CA VAL A 39 -23.37 24.15 12.22
C VAL A 39 -23.98 22.87 11.69
N SER A 40 -23.52 22.39 10.54
CA SER A 40 -23.75 20.99 10.19
C SER A 40 -22.93 20.17 11.17
N GLU A 41 -23.56 19.18 11.81
CA GLU A 41 -23.00 18.55 13.02
C GLU A 41 -21.65 17.86 12.82
N ASN A 42 -21.15 17.66 11.58
CA ASN A 42 -19.94 16.88 11.30
C ASN A 42 -19.11 17.34 10.08
N GLY A 43 -19.05 18.65 9.77
CA GLY A 43 -18.29 19.14 8.62
C GLY A 43 -17.66 20.50 8.86
N LEU A 44 -16.33 20.54 8.78
CA LEU A 44 -15.45 21.70 8.94
C LEU A 44 -15.57 22.70 7.76
N SER A 45 -16.78 23.11 7.38
CA SER A 45 -16.95 24.23 6.45
C SER A 45 -17.31 25.50 7.24
N VAL A 46 -16.34 26.42 7.23
CA VAL A 46 -16.46 27.82 7.65
C VAL A 46 -16.35 28.09 9.16
N LEU A 47 -15.10 28.08 9.65
CA LEU A 47 -14.65 29.08 10.61
C LEU A 47 -13.78 30.11 9.87
N GLU A 48 -14.32 30.72 8.82
CA GLU A 48 -13.71 31.91 8.24
C GLU A 48 -13.84 33.06 9.24
N ASN A 49 -12.72 33.45 9.86
CA ASN A 49 -12.39 34.80 10.33
C ASN A 49 -13.58 35.70 10.69
N LYS A 50 -14.46 35.25 11.59
CA LYS A 50 -15.56 36.07 12.10
C LYS A 50 -15.46 36.20 13.60
N SER A 51 -15.33 37.45 14.02
CA SER A 51 -15.38 37.92 15.40
C SER A 51 -16.54 37.30 16.16
N ILE A 52 -16.24 36.68 17.30
CA ILE A 52 -17.21 36.16 18.25
C ILE A 52 -17.44 37.25 19.29
N THR A 53 -18.65 37.80 19.36
CA THR A 53 -19.02 38.76 20.42
C THR A 53 -19.64 38.02 21.59
N VAL A 54 -19.02 38.12 22.77
CA VAL A 54 -19.51 37.55 24.04
C VAL A 54 -19.77 38.70 25.01
N ASP A 55 -20.99 38.85 25.51
CA ASP A 55 -21.36 39.78 26.60
C ASP A 55 -20.69 41.18 26.61
N LYS A 56 -20.65 41.85 25.45
CA LYS A 56 -20.05 43.19 25.23
C LYS A 56 -18.51 43.27 25.39
N GLU A 57 -17.81 42.14 25.47
CA GLU A 57 -16.35 42.09 25.31
C GLU A 57 -16.00 41.47 23.95
N ILE A 58 -15.15 42.18 23.20
CA ILE A 58 -14.61 41.69 21.93
C ILE A 58 -13.55 40.66 22.30
N VAL A 59 -13.85 39.39 22.10
CA VAL A 59 -12.85 38.33 22.16
C VAL A 59 -12.11 38.36 20.83
N GLU A 60 -10.77 38.46 20.86
CA GLU A 60 -9.99 38.40 19.62
C GLU A 60 -10.30 37.09 18.88
N PRO A 61 -10.49 37.14 17.54
CA PRO A 61 -10.73 35.93 16.76
C PRO A 61 -9.53 35.00 16.94
N VAL A 62 -9.78 33.79 17.45
CA VAL A 62 -8.78 32.72 17.42
C VAL A 62 -8.60 32.37 15.94
N ASP A 63 -7.40 32.63 15.41
CA ASP A 63 -7.05 32.25 14.04
C ASP A 63 -6.90 30.72 13.96
N THR A 64 -8.02 30.05 13.70
CA THR A 64 -8.08 28.59 13.63
C THR A 64 -7.30 28.02 12.45
N GLN A 65 -7.09 28.81 11.38
CA GLN A 65 -6.26 28.38 10.25
C GLN A 65 -4.80 28.34 10.67
N ALA A 66 -4.30 29.39 11.33
CA ALA A 66 -2.94 29.42 11.85
C ALA A 66 -2.65 28.24 12.80
N LEU A 67 -3.60 27.89 13.69
CA LEU A 67 -3.44 26.74 14.60
C LEU A 67 -3.41 25.39 13.86
N LEU A 68 -4.21 25.22 12.80
CA LEU A 68 -4.23 24.01 11.99
C LEU A 68 -2.94 23.85 11.15
N GLU A 69 -2.45 24.94 10.57
CA GLU A 69 -1.16 24.95 9.86
C GLU A 69 0.01 24.65 10.81
N GLU A 70 0.00 25.23 12.02
CA GLU A 70 1.02 24.94 13.03
C GLU A 70 0.99 23.45 13.45
N ALA A 71 -0.20 22.88 13.65
CA ALA A 71 -0.35 21.46 13.98
C ALA A 71 0.14 20.54 12.86
N LYS A 72 -0.23 20.81 11.59
CA LYS A 72 0.27 20.08 10.43
C LYS A 72 1.79 20.15 10.33
N SER A 73 2.37 21.35 10.49
CA SER A 73 3.82 21.53 10.43
C SER A 73 4.55 20.71 11.51
N LYS A 74 3.98 20.60 12.72
CA LYS A 74 4.56 19.80 13.80
C LYS A 74 4.49 18.30 13.51
N GLU A 75 3.36 17.80 12.98
CA GLU A 75 3.22 16.40 12.56
C GLU A 75 4.22 16.03 11.46
N THR A 76 4.32 16.84 10.41
CA THR A 76 5.27 16.61 9.30
C THR A 76 6.70 16.59 9.81
N LYS A 77 7.10 17.55 10.67
CA LYS A 77 8.45 17.56 11.25
C LYS A 77 8.71 16.31 12.10
N ALA A 78 7.74 15.88 12.91
CA ALA A 78 7.89 14.69 13.73
C ALA A 78 8.06 13.41 12.88
N GLU A 79 7.42 13.32 11.72
CA GLU A 79 7.60 12.22 10.78
C GLU A 79 8.96 12.29 10.06
N GLU A 80 9.37 13.46 9.59
CA GLU A 80 10.69 13.66 8.98
C GLU A 80 11.84 13.29 9.92
N GLU A 81 11.71 13.61 11.22
CA GLU A 81 12.70 13.17 12.22
C GLU A 81 12.74 11.64 12.39
N LYS A 82 11.63 10.93 12.18
CA LYS A 82 11.65 9.45 12.14
C LYS A 82 12.39 8.96 10.90
N PHE A 83 12.18 9.59 9.75
CA PHE A 83 12.84 9.19 8.50
C PHE A 83 14.35 9.39 8.52
N LYS A 84 14.85 10.38 9.27
CA LYS A 84 16.30 10.55 9.48
C LYS A 84 16.98 9.35 10.15
N SER A 85 16.22 8.56 10.90
CA SER A 85 16.70 7.33 11.55
C SER A 85 16.66 6.10 10.64
N LEU A 86 16.27 6.25 9.37
CA LEU A 86 16.22 5.15 8.42
C LEU A 86 17.54 5.00 7.65
N VAL A 87 17.80 3.77 7.25
CA VAL A 87 18.80 3.36 6.28
C VAL A 87 18.03 2.75 5.11
N ILE A 88 17.95 3.46 3.99
CA ILE A 88 17.26 3.02 2.78
C ILE A 88 18.30 2.45 1.81
N ALA A 89 18.10 1.25 1.30
CA ALA A 89 18.98 0.69 0.27
C ALA A 89 18.76 1.39 -1.07
N GLN A 90 19.86 1.64 -1.78
CA GLN A 90 19.85 2.20 -3.13
C GLN A 90 20.76 1.33 -4.02
N VAL A 91 20.19 0.26 -4.55
CA VAL A 91 20.89 -0.82 -5.25
C VAL A 91 20.05 -1.32 -6.43
N ASN A 92 20.55 -2.23 -7.26
CA ASN A 92 19.71 -2.79 -8.33
C ASN A 92 18.78 -3.92 -7.85
N ASP A 93 19.25 -4.70 -6.87
CA ASP A 93 18.53 -5.88 -6.37
C ASP A 93 18.46 -5.87 -4.84
N TYR A 94 19.61 -6.04 -4.18
CA TYR A 94 19.73 -6.03 -2.72
C TYR A 94 21.18 -5.80 -2.26
N VAL A 95 21.32 -5.37 -1.00
CA VAL A 95 22.57 -5.42 -0.24
C VAL A 95 22.46 -6.49 0.86
N ASN A 96 23.53 -7.22 1.10
CA ASN A 96 23.55 -8.24 2.16
C ASN A 96 23.65 -7.57 3.54
N VAL A 97 22.79 -8.02 4.45
CA VAL A 97 22.91 -7.73 5.88
C VAL A 97 23.80 -8.80 6.49
N ARG A 98 24.85 -8.39 7.22
CA ARG A 98 25.87 -9.28 7.77
C ARG A 98 25.92 -9.23 9.30
N ASP A 99 26.38 -10.30 9.93
CA ASP A 99 26.48 -10.35 11.40
C ASP A 99 27.59 -9.42 11.97
N ILE A 100 28.63 -9.13 11.19
CA ILE A 100 29.73 -8.22 11.52
C ILE A 100 29.94 -7.14 10.44
N PRO A 101 30.55 -5.99 10.77
CA PRO A 101 30.82 -4.89 9.82
C PRO A 101 32.00 -5.21 8.89
N SER A 102 31.86 -6.28 8.09
CA SER A 102 32.89 -6.77 7.17
C SER A 102 32.29 -7.64 6.08
N GLU A 103 32.90 -7.63 4.89
CA GLU A 103 32.50 -8.52 3.78
C GLU A 103 32.76 -10.01 4.08
N GLU A 104 33.55 -10.31 5.10
CA GLU A 104 33.80 -11.67 5.60
C GLU A 104 32.73 -12.14 6.60
N GLY A 105 31.80 -11.27 7.00
CA GLY A 105 30.71 -11.63 7.91
C GLY A 105 29.70 -12.59 7.29
N GLU A 106 29.05 -13.40 8.13
CA GLU A 106 27.96 -14.27 7.68
C GLU A 106 26.76 -13.44 7.24
N ILE A 107 26.12 -13.85 6.14
CA ILE A 107 24.91 -13.18 5.64
C ILE A 107 23.72 -13.64 6.50
N VAL A 108 23.10 -12.69 7.17
CA VAL A 108 21.93 -12.91 8.06
C VAL A 108 20.62 -12.46 7.42
N GLY A 109 20.69 -11.69 6.33
CA GLY A 109 19.51 -11.31 5.55
C GLY A 109 19.87 -10.45 4.34
N LYS A 110 18.83 -9.96 3.67
CA LYS A 110 18.93 -9.12 2.47
C LYS A 110 18.05 -7.90 2.65
N LEU A 111 18.65 -6.74 2.44
CA LEU A 111 17.93 -5.47 2.33
C LEU A 111 17.80 -5.18 0.84
N TYR A 112 16.60 -5.40 0.29
CA TYR A 112 16.31 -5.18 -1.12
C TYR A 112 16.31 -3.69 -1.45
N ASP A 113 16.41 -3.36 -2.74
CA ASP A 113 16.27 -1.97 -3.19
C ASP A 113 14.99 -1.32 -2.61
N GLU A 114 15.10 -0.04 -2.27
CA GLU A 114 14.04 0.77 -1.65
C GLU A 114 13.55 0.28 -0.26
N SER A 115 14.07 -0.84 0.24
CA SER A 115 13.75 -1.36 1.58
C SER A 115 14.55 -0.63 2.66
N VAL A 116 14.03 -0.61 3.88
CA VAL A 116 14.59 0.15 4.99
C VAL A 116 14.98 -0.68 6.19
N GLY A 117 16.00 -0.22 6.91
CA GLY A 117 16.23 -0.57 8.30
C GLY A 117 16.35 0.67 9.20
N HIS A 118 16.17 0.50 10.49
CA HIS A 118 16.44 1.53 11.48
C HIS A 118 17.93 1.58 11.81
N PHE A 119 18.53 2.76 11.65
CA PHE A 119 19.93 3.02 11.97
C PHE A 119 20.17 2.92 13.49
N GLU A 120 21.15 2.11 13.89
CA GLU A 120 21.60 2.05 15.29
C GLU A 120 23.01 2.65 15.48
N GLU A 121 23.97 2.25 14.65
CA GLU A 121 25.36 2.71 14.75
C GLU A 121 26.11 2.58 13.42
N GLU A 122 27.23 3.29 13.33
CA GLU A 122 28.19 3.18 12.23
C GLU A 122 29.53 2.65 12.74
N VAL A 123 30.09 1.67 12.03
CA VAL A 123 31.43 1.11 12.29
C VAL A 123 32.16 0.97 10.95
N ASP A 124 33.21 1.77 10.75
CA ASP A 124 34.11 1.70 9.58
C ASP A 124 33.35 1.71 8.22
N GLY A 125 32.33 2.55 8.08
CA GLY A 125 31.52 2.65 6.86
C GLY A 125 30.45 1.56 6.70
N TRP A 126 30.20 0.78 7.76
CA TRP A 126 29.06 -0.13 7.85
C TRP A 126 28.02 0.42 8.82
N TYR A 127 26.75 0.31 8.45
CA TYR A 127 25.63 0.73 9.29
C TYR A 127 24.99 -0.50 9.90
N ARG A 128 24.91 -0.53 11.24
CA ARG A 128 24.12 -1.52 11.95
C ARG A 128 22.65 -1.11 11.88
N ILE A 129 21.81 -2.04 11.46
CA ILE A 129 20.39 -1.84 11.28
C ILE A 129 19.55 -2.88 12.02
N VAL A 130 18.33 -2.47 12.37
CA VAL A 130 17.23 -3.36 12.73
C VAL A 130 16.12 -3.20 11.69
N SER A 131 15.74 -4.28 11.02
CA SER A 131 14.78 -4.27 9.92
C SER A 131 13.97 -5.56 9.94
N GLY A 132 12.72 -5.47 10.40
CA GLY A 132 11.88 -6.65 10.65
C GLY A 132 12.53 -7.64 11.62
N SER A 133 12.72 -8.88 11.16
CA SER A 133 13.42 -9.93 11.91
C SER A 133 14.95 -9.90 11.72
N CYS A 134 15.46 -9.06 10.83
CA CYS A 134 16.88 -8.98 10.49
C CYS A 134 17.61 -7.93 11.33
N ILE A 135 18.70 -8.34 11.97
CA ILE A 135 19.60 -7.45 12.72
C ILE A 135 21.03 -7.71 12.27
N GLY A 136 21.72 -6.68 11.81
CA GLY A 136 23.10 -6.81 11.34
C GLY A 136 23.63 -5.54 10.69
N TYR A 137 24.69 -5.67 9.91
CA TYR A 137 25.44 -4.59 9.29
C TYR A 137 25.25 -4.59 7.78
N VAL A 138 24.96 -3.42 7.22
CA VAL A 138 24.94 -3.16 5.77
C VAL A 138 26.05 -2.20 5.41
N LYS A 139 26.58 -2.30 4.20
CA LYS A 139 27.68 -1.44 3.76
C LYS A 139 27.12 -0.07 3.36
N GLY A 140 27.56 0.99 4.03
CA GLY A 140 26.94 2.31 3.94
C GLY A 140 27.03 2.96 2.55
N GLU A 141 27.96 2.55 1.70
CA GLU A 141 28.07 3.04 0.31
C GLU A 141 26.86 2.67 -0.57
N TYR A 142 26.06 1.69 -0.16
CA TYR A 142 24.86 1.23 -0.86
C TYR A 142 23.57 1.73 -0.21
N CYS A 143 23.66 2.64 0.76
CA CYS A 143 22.52 3.09 1.54
C CYS A 143 22.49 4.61 1.71
N VAL A 144 21.28 5.13 1.85
CA VAL A 144 21.00 6.53 2.18
C VAL A 144 20.48 6.61 3.60
N THR A 145 20.98 7.57 4.39
CA THR A 145 20.57 7.79 5.79
C THR A 145 20.60 9.28 6.14
N GLY A 146 20.10 9.67 7.32
CA GLY A 146 20.11 11.06 7.78
C GLY A 146 19.16 11.96 6.99
N GLU A 147 19.59 13.19 6.67
CA GLU A 147 18.74 14.17 5.97
C GLU A 147 18.34 13.71 4.57
N ASP A 148 19.27 13.06 3.85
CA ASP A 148 19.02 12.56 2.49
C ASP A 148 17.99 11.42 2.48
N ALA A 149 17.85 10.68 3.58
CA ALA A 149 16.85 9.62 3.69
C ALA A 149 15.42 10.16 3.82
N VAL A 150 15.22 11.42 4.22
CA VAL A 150 13.88 11.99 4.41
C VAL A 150 13.11 12.09 3.10
N GLU A 151 13.79 12.54 2.03
CA GLU A 151 13.16 12.68 0.72
C GLU A 151 12.89 11.31 0.11
N LEU A 152 13.87 10.41 0.17
CA LEU A 152 13.74 9.05 -0.36
C LEU A 152 12.67 8.25 0.40
N ALA A 153 12.57 8.41 1.73
CA ALA A 153 11.53 7.78 2.53
C ALA A 153 10.11 8.19 2.11
N LYS A 154 9.91 9.43 1.67
CA LYS A 154 8.61 9.88 1.16
C LYS A 154 8.27 9.27 -0.21
N GLU A 155 9.28 8.91 -0.99
CA GLU A 155 9.12 8.29 -2.30
C GLU A 155 8.86 6.78 -2.20
N VAL A 156 9.64 6.08 -1.38
CA VAL A 156 9.56 4.61 -1.26
C VAL A 156 8.56 4.14 -0.20
N GLY A 157 8.16 5.04 0.71
CA GLY A 157 7.21 4.75 1.77
C GLY A 157 5.80 4.51 1.23
N ILE A 158 5.17 3.44 1.72
CA ILE A 158 3.77 3.13 1.44
C ILE A 158 2.91 3.96 2.39
N ARG A 159 2.22 4.94 1.82
CA ARG A 159 1.35 5.81 2.58
C ARG A 159 0.02 5.13 2.89
N LEU A 160 -0.31 4.97 4.16
CA LEU A 160 -1.53 4.32 4.63
C LEU A 160 -2.46 5.26 5.39
N ALA A 161 -3.76 5.01 5.24
CA ALA A 161 -4.84 5.60 6.00
C ALA A 161 -5.60 4.50 6.74
N THR A 162 -5.33 4.34 8.04
CA THR A 162 -6.03 3.39 8.92
C THR A 162 -7.35 3.98 9.40
N VAL A 163 -8.45 3.26 9.20
CA VAL A 163 -9.78 3.76 9.57
C VAL A 163 -9.97 3.78 11.09
N THR A 164 -10.36 4.94 11.64
CA THR A 164 -10.57 5.15 13.10
C THR A 164 -12.05 5.27 13.50
N THR A 165 -12.96 5.08 12.55
CA THR A 165 -14.43 5.12 12.77
C THR A 165 -15.06 3.79 12.41
N THR A 166 -16.17 3.42 13.05
CA THR A 166 -16.86 2.13 12.84
C THR A 166 -17.17 1.85 11.36
N THR A 167 -17.53 2.88 10.60
CA THR A 167 -17.79 2.75 9.16
C THR A 167 -17.45 4.04 8.45
N LEU A 168 -16.36 4.00 7.69
CA LEU A 168 -15.91 5.10 6.84
C LEU A 168 -16.63 5.05 5.50
N LYS A 169 -17.04 6.22 5.02
CA LYS A 169 -17.63 6.39 3.69
C LYS A 169 -16.54 6.87 2.74
N VAL A 170 -16.28 6.10 1.69
CA VAL A 170 -15.42 6.51 0.58
C VAL A 170 -16.28 7.23 -0.44
N ARG A 171 -15.81 8.38 -0.93
CA ARG A 171 -16.60 9.29 -1.77
C ARG A 171 -15.95 9.58 -3.11
N GLU A 172 -16.76 9.99 -4.07
CA GLU A 172 -16.30 10.31 -5.43
C GLU A 172 -15.48 11.61 -5.49
N GLU A 173 -15.79 12.57 -4.61
CA GLU A 173 -15.10 13.85 -4.49
C GLU A 173 -14.75 14.13 -3.02
N PRO A 174 -13.77 15.01 -2.72
CA PRO A 174 -13.40 15.41 -1.36
C PRO A 174 -14.45 16.33 -0.71
N SER A 175 -15.68 15.83 -0.56
CA SER A 175 -16.82 16.57 -0.03
C SER A 175 -17.80 15.64 0.70
N THR A 176 -18.40 16.10 1.80
CA THR A 176 -19.41 15.33 2.54
C THR A 176 -20.74 15.16 1.80
N GLU A 177 -20.95 15.97 0.77
CA GLU A 177 -22.16 15.94 -0.07
C GLU A 177 -21.98 15.05 -1.31
N ALA A 178 -20.76 14.60 -1.59
CA ALA A 178 -20.45 13.78 -2.76
C ALA A 178 -21.02 12.35 -2.64
N THR A 179 -21.20 11.70 -3.79
CA THR A 179 -21.66 10.31 -3.89
C THR A 179 -20.77 9.39 -3.05
N VAL A 180 -21.38 8.48 -2.30
CA VAL A 180 -20.67 7.43 -1.57
C VAL A 180 -20.41 6.26 -2.52
N LEU A 181 -19.14 5.96 -2.76
CA LEU A 181 -18.70 4.85 -3.60
C LEU A 181 -18.70 3.53 -2.82
N GLY A 182 -18.27 3.56 -1.56
CA GLY A 182 -18.08 2.37 -0.76
C GLY A 182 -18.05 2.64 0.75
N LEU A 183 -18.09 1.55 1.53
CA LEU A 183 -17.99 1.57 2.98
C LEU A 183 -16.80 0.73 3.41
N VAL A 184 -15.97 1.29 4.28
CA VAL A 184 -14.77 0.63 4.83
C VAL A 184 -14.94 0.53 6.36
N PRO A 185 -14.79 -0.67 6.96
CA PRO A 185 -14.89 -0.84 8.41
C PRO A 185 -13.73 -0.18 9.15
N ILE A 186 -13.84 -0.10 10.47
CA ILE A 186 -12.76 0.37 11.35
C ILE A 186 -11.54 -0.55 11.26
N GLU A 187 -10.35 0.00 11.52
CA GLU A 187 -9.05 -0.69 11.51
C GLU A 187 -8.56 -1.15 10.13
N ASP A 188 -9.41 -1.13 9.10
CA ASP A 188 -8.97 -1.36 7.72
C ASP A 188 -7.98 -0.26 7.28
N GLU A 189 -7.05 -0.65 6.41
CA GLU A 189 -5.99 0.22 5.91
C GLU A 189 -6.18 0.47 4.42
N LEU A 190 -6.06 1.73 4.04
CA LEU A 190 -6.23 2.17 2.66
C LEU A 190 -4.93 2.79 2.16
N ILE A 191 -4.48 2.39 0.97
CA ILE A 191 -3.31 2.98 0.34
C ILE A 191 -3.68 4.38 -0.15
N VAL A 192 -2.92 5.37 0.30
CA VAL A 192 -3.08 6.77 -0.06
C VAL A 192 -2.28 7.06 -1.32
N SER A 193 -2.96 7.65 -2.30
CA SER A 193 -2.38 8.09 -3.57
C SER A 193 -2.14 9.60 -3.62
N GLU A 194 -2.91 10.37 -2.85
CA GLU A 194 -2.83 11.84 -2.83
C GLU A 194 -3.39 12.36 -1.50
N GLU A 195 -2.75 13.38 -0.93
CA GLU A 195 -3.23 14.07 0.26
C GLU A 195 -3.73 15.48 -0.12
N LEU A 196 -4.93 15.81 0.32
CA LEU A 196 -5.60 17.09 0.12
C LEU A 196 -5.93 17.70 1.47
N ASP A 197 -6.30 18.99 1.51
CA ASP A 197 -6.67 19.63 2.75
C ASP A 197 -7.93 18.99 3.37
N GLY A 198 -7.74 18.19 4.43
CA GLY A 198 -8.81 17.51 5.16
C GLY A 198 -9.33 16.21 4.51
N TRP A 199 -8.74 15.80 3.39
CA TRP A 199 -9.15 14.62 2.62
C TRP A 199 -7.93 13.87 2.08
N VAL A 200 -8.04 12.56 1.94
CA VAL A 200 -7.03 11.76 1.25
C VAL A 200 -7.69 10.92 0.17
N LYS A 201 -7.02 10.84 -0.97
CA LYS A 201 -7.43 10.02 -2.10
C LYS A 201 -6.85 8.62 -1.92
N VAL A 202 -7.74 7.65 -1.86
CA VAL A 202 -7.45 6.25 -1.60
C VAL A 202 -7.81 5.39 -2.80
N ASP A 203 -7.08 4.30 -2.93
CA ASP A 203 -7.36 3.25 -3.89
C ASP A 203 -8.28 2.19 -3.26
N ILE A 204 -9.44 1.96 -3.88
CA ILE A 204 -10.44 0.97 -3.47
C ILE A 204 -10.78 0.04 -4.64
N GLU A 205 -11.52 -1.04 -4.36
CA GLU A 205 -11.86 -2.06 -5.36
C GLU A 205 -12.54 -1.48 -6.61
N GLU A 206 -13.35 -0.43 -6.42
CA GLU A 206 -14.12 0.28 -7.43
C GLU A 206 -13.33 1.41 -8.15
N GLY A 207 -12.07 1.65 -7.79
CA GLY A 207 -11.21 2.70 -8.33
C GLY A 207 -10.73 3.69 -7.27
N PHE A 208 -10.53 4.96 -7.65
CA PHE A 208 -10.13 5.99 -6.69
C PHE A 208 -11.34 6.61 -5.98
N GLY A 209 -11.18 6.86 -4.68
CA GLY A 209 -12.15 7.64 -3.91
C GLY A 209 -11.47 8.50 -2.85
N TYR A 210 -12.26 9.31 -2.15
CA TYR A 210 -11.80 10.25 -1.14
C TYR A 210 -12.39 9.90 0.22
N VAL A 211 -11.54 9.93 1.23
CA VAL A 211 -11.93 9.78 2.63
C VAL A 211 -11.45 10.98 3.43
N SER A 212 -12.21 11.37 4.45
CA SER A 212 -11.85 12.52 5.28
C SER A 212 -10.79 12.13 6.31
N THR A 213 -9.78 12.99 6.47
CA THR A 213 -8.70 12.81 7.45
C THR A 213 -9.19 12.79 8.90
N ASP A 214 -10.41 13.25 9.17
CA ASP A 214 -10.97 13.25 10.52
C ASP A 214 -11.29 11.83 11.01
N TYR A 215 -11.45 10.89 10.07
CA TYR A 215 -11.84 9.51 10.33
C TYR A 215 -10.74 8.49 10.03
N VAL A 216 -9.55 8.94 9.64
CA VAL A 216 -8.40 8.06 9.40
C VAL A 216 -7.18 8.53 10.18
N SER A 217 -6.35 7.58 10.61
CA SER A 217 -5.00 7.83 11.08
C SER A 217 -4.05 7.60 9.94
N LEU A 218 -3.12 8.51 9.76
CA LEU A 218 -2.20 8.51 8.64
C LEU A 218 -0.83 7.99 9.13
N SER A 219 -0.31 6.97 8.46
CA SER A 219 1.04 6.42 8.68
C SER A 219 1.78 6.20 7.37
N THR A 220 3.10 6.08 7.46
CA THR A 220 3.97 5.66 6.37
C THR A 220 4.62 4.35 6.79
N GLU A 221 4.38 3.31 6.03
CA GLU A 221 5.01 2.00 6.20
C GLU A 221 6.07 1.77 5.15
N PHE A 222 6.99 0.87 5.43
CA PHE A 222 8.09 0.58 4.52
C PHE A 222 8.30 -0.91 4.42
N ILE A 223 8.89 -1.32 3.30
CA ILE A 223 9.35 -2.70 3.14
C ILE A 223 10.65 -2.87 3.94
N GLU A 224 10.66 -3.90 4.78
CA GLU A 224 11.80 -4.26 5.61
C GLU A 224 12.65 -5.35 4.92
N ALA A 225 13.84 -5.58 5.48
CA ALA A 225 14.76 -6.63 5.06
C ALA A 225 14.16 -8.02 5.28
N GLU A 226 14.52 -8.95 4.42
CA GLU A 226 14.19 -10.35 4.56
C GLU A 226 15.35 -11.07 5.27
N SER A 227 15.07 -11.72 6.39
CA SER A 227 16.07 -12.56 7.04
C SER A 227 16.36 -13.80 6.21
N LYS A 228 17.55 -14.38 6.40
CA LYS A 228 17.93 -15.65 5.76
C LYS A 228 16.93 -16.77 6.09
N GLU A 229 16.42 -16.82 7.31
CA GLU A 229 15.46 -17.83 7.74
C GLU A 229 14.10 -17.67 7.03
N GLU A 230 13.62 -16.44 6.84
CA GLU A 230 12.39 -16.16 6.08
C GLU A 230 12.55 -16.50 4.60
N GLU A 231 13.70 -16.16 4.00
CA GLU A 231 14.00 -16.53 2.63
C GLU A 231 14.02 -18.06 2.45
N GLU A 232 14.70 -18.79 3.33
CA GLU A 232 14.74 -20.26 3.31
C GLU A 232 13.34 -20.87 3.51
N ALA A 233 12.53 -20.32 4.42
CA ALA A 233 11.16 -20.76 4.65
C ALA A 233 10.27 -20.52 3.43
N ARG A 234 10.41 -19.35 2.76
CA ARG A 234 9.71 -19.03 1.50
C ARG A 234 10.09 -20.03 0.40
N LEU A 235 11.39 -20.27 0.20
CA LEU A 235 11.89 -21.20 -0.81
C LEU A 235 11.48 -22.65 -0.53
N GLU A 236 11.44 -23.08 0.73
CA GLU A 236 10.94 -24.40 1.13
C GLU A 236 9.44 -24.53 0.83
N LYS A 237 8.65 -23.53 1.22
CA LYS A 237 7.21 -23.48 0.94
C LYS A 237 6.96 -23.52 -0.56
N GLU A 238 7.67 -22.72 -1.35
CA GLU A 238 7.59 -22.71 -2.80
C GLU A 238 7.97 -24.06 -3.41
N ARG A 239 9.06 -24.69 -2.94
CA ARG A 239 9.49 -26.02 -3.41
C ARG A 239 8.43 -27.08 -3.15
N ARG A 240 7.87 -27.10 -1.93
CA ARG A 240 6.81 -28.03 -1.53
C ARG A 240 5.54 -27.80 -2.35
N GLU A 241 5.17 -26.55 -2.59
CA GLU A 241 4.00 -26.20 -3.41
C GLU A 241 4.22 -26.57 -4.88
N ARG A 242 5.43 -26.37 -5.41
CA ARG A 242 5.82 -26.79 -6.76
C ARG A 242 5.80 -28.30 -6.93
N GLU A 243 6.30 -29.04 -5.93
CA GLU A 243 6.25 -30.50 -5.91
C GLU A 243 4.80 -31.00 -5.84
N ALA A 244 3.99 -30.46 -4.93
CA ALA A 244 2.58 -30.78 -4.81
C ALA A 244 1.80 -30.45 -6.12
N ALA A 245 2.10 -29.32 -6.76
CA ALA A 245 1.51 -28.94 -8.04
C ALA A 245 1.92 -29.91 -9.17
N ARG A 246 3.18 -30.35 -9.21
CA ARG A 246 3.65 -31.37 -10.17
C ARG A 246 2.97 -32.71 -9.94
N GLU A 247 2.82 -33.14 -8.70
CA GLU A 247 2.10 -34.37 -8.35
C GLU A 247 0.61 -34.28 -8.71
N ALA A 248 -0.04 -33.17 -8.37
CA ALA A 248 -1.44 -32.93 -8.71
C ALA A 248 -1.64 -32.91 -10.24
N ALA A 249 -0.75 -32.26 -10.98
CA ALA A 249 -0.78 -32.26 -12.45
C ALA A 249 -0.54 -33.66 -13.03
N ALA A 250 0.35 -34.47 -12.43
CA ALA A 250 0.56 -35.85 -12.84
C ALA A 250 -0.70 -36.71 -12.61
N ARG A 251 -1.35 -36.60 -11.43
CA ARG A 251 -2.61 -37.28 -11.13
C ARG A 251 -3.74 -36.83 -12.06
N ALA A 252 -3.87 -35.53 -12.29
CA ALA A 252 -4.87 -34.98 -13.21
C ALA A 252 -4.65 -35.41 -14.66
N ARG A 253 -3.41 -35.64 -15.11
CA ARG A 253 -3.11 -36.22 -16.43
C ARG A 253 -3.54 -37.70 -16.52
N THR A 254 -3.38 -38.46 -15.45
CA THR A 254 -3.89 -39.84 -15.36
C THR A 254 -5.42 -39.86 -15.35
N GLU A 255 -6.06 -38.96 -14.60
CA GLU A 255 -7.53 -38.88 -14.49
C GLU A 255 -8.20 -38.27 -15.74
N SER A 256 -7.57 -37.31 -16.42
CA SER A 256 -8.07 -36.70 -17.67
C SER A 256 -8.06 -37.66 -18.86
N SER A 257 -7.36 -38.79 -18.76
CA SER A 257 -7.52 -39.90 -19.71
C SER A 257 -8.87 -40.64 -19.56
N SER A 258 -9.68 -40.29 -18.55
CA SER A 258 -10.89 -41.03 -18.19
C SER A 258 -12.20 -40.22 -18.08
N SER A 259 -12.19 -38.89 -18.18
CA SER A 259 -13.45 -38.10 -18.07
C SER A 259 -13.38 -36.73 -18.75
N GLY A 260 -14.08 -36.60 -19.87
CA GLY A 260 -14.27 -35.35 -20.58
C GLY A 260 -15.50 -34.60 -20.10
N ASN A 261 -15.31 -33.47 -19.41
CA ASN A 261 -16.18 -32.29 -19.45
C ASN A 261 -15.56 -31.15 -18.61
N LYS A 262 -15.13 -30.05 -19.24
CA LYS A 262 -14.83 -28.77 -18.55
C LYS A 262 -15.39 -27.60 -19.35
N GLN A 263 -15.86 -26.59 -18.62
CA GLN A 263 -16.34 -25.28 -19.09
C GLN A 263 -15.40 -24.70 -20.16
N ALA A 264 -15.97 -24.04 -21.18
CA ALA A 264 -15.21 -23.49 -22.31
C ALA A 264 -14.27 -22.36 -21.87
N VAL A 265 -12.99 -22.67 -21.68
CA VAL A 265 -11.91 -21.69 -21.54
C VAL A 265 -11.59 -21.05 -22.90
N PRO A 266 -11.20 -19.77 -22.96
CA PRO A 266 -10.79 -19.15 -24.21
C PRO A 266 -9.52 -19.82 -24.75
N ALA A 267 -9.45 -20.00 -26.08
CA ALA A 267 -8.21 -20.42 -26.72
C ALA A 267 -7.24 -19.23 -26.78
N VAL A 268 -6.04 -19.39 -26.22
CA VAL A 268 -4.93 -18.44 -26.36
C VAL A 268 -4.26 -18.70 -27.70
N SER A 269 -4.10 -17.66 -28.53
CA SER A 269 -3.46 -17.73 -29.85
C SER A 269 -2.10 -17.02 -29.83
N GLY A 270 -1.03 -17.71 -30.23
CA GLY A 270 0.31 -17.13 -30.42
C GLY A 270 1.44 -18.12 -30.10
N ASP A 271 2.57 -18.03 -30.80
CA ASP A 271 3.76 -18.87 -30.60
C ASP A 271 4.78 -18.13 -29.72
N GLY A 272 5.01 -18.59 -28.48
CA GLY A 272 5.99 -17.99 -27.56
C GLY A 272 5.83 -18.38 -26.09
N THR A 273 6.82 -18.03 -25.26
CA THR A 273 6.82 -18.33 -23.81
C THR A 273 5.65 -17.66 -23.09
N GLY A 274 5.27 -16.44 -23.48
CA GLY A 274 4.11 -15.72 -22.92
C GLY A 274 2.78 -16.44 -23.14
N SER A 275 2.53 -16.98 -24.35
CA SER A 275 1.34 -17.81 -24.59
C SER A 275 1.29 -19.06 -23.71
N SER A 276 2.45 -19.64 -23.42
CA SER A 276 2.55 -20.80 -22.53
C SER A 276 2.20 -20.44 -21.08
N VAL A 277 2.65 -19.26 -20.61
CA VAL A 277 2.27 -18.69 -19.32
C VAL A 277 0.76 -18.50 -19.22
N ALA A 278 0.15 -17.82 -20.20
CA ALA A 278 -1.28 -17.59 -20.24
C ALA A 278 -2.09 -18.91 -20.27
N GLN A 279 -1.64 -19.89 -21.07
CA GLN A 279 -2.30 -21.19 -21.16
C GLN A 279 -2.18 -22.02 -19.88
N TYR A 280 -1.04 -21.92 -19.18
CA TYR A 280 -0.86 -22.54 -17.87
C TYR A 280 -1.75 -21.89 -16.81
N ALA A 281 -1.80 -20.55 -16.76
CA ALA A 281 -2.65 -19.80 -15.84
C ALA A 281 -4.14 -20.19 -15.97
N LEU A 282 -4.62 -20.37 -17.21
CA LEU A 282 -6.01 -20.77 -17.49
C LEU A 282 -6.40 -22.14 -16.90
N GLN A 283 -5.44 -23.01 -16.57
CA GLN A 283 -5.75 -24.33 -15.98
C GLN A 283 -6.33 -24.23 -14.56
N PHE A 284 -6.13 -23.08 -13.90
CA PHE A 284 -6.52 -22.84 -12.50
C PHE A 284 -7.80 -22.03 -12.36
N VAL A 285 -8.44 -21.65 -13.47
CA VAL A 285 -9.75 -20.99 -13.45
C VAL A 285 -10.75 -21.87 -12.70
N GLY A 286 -11.44 -21.28 -11.72
CA GLY A 286 -12.38 -21.94 -10.81
C GLY A 286 -11.80 -22.29 -9.44
N ASN A 287 -10.48 -22.22 -9.25
CA ASN A 287 -9.84 -22.46 -7.95
C ASN A 287 -10.03 -21.25 -7.00
N PRO A 288 -9.99 -21.47 -5.67
CA PRO A 288 -10.35 -20.43 -4.71
C PRO A 288 -9.34 -19.28 -4.65
N TYR A 289 -9.81 -18.12 -4.18
CA TYR A 289 -8.95 -17.02 -3.77
C TYR A 289 -8.69 -17.14 -2.27
N VAL A 290 -7.45 -16.94 -1.84
CA VAL A 290 -7.07 -16.89 -0.43
C VAL A 290 -6.06 -15.75 -0.25
N TYR A 291 -6.38 -14.79 0.60
CA TYR A 291 -5.48 -13.67 0.93
C TYR A 291 -4.14 -14.18 1.48
N GLY A 292 -3.01 -13.69 0.96
CA GLY A 292 -1.67 -14.18 1.28
C GLY A 292 -1.37 -15.57 0.70
N GLY A 293 -2.26 -16.12 -0.12
CA GLY A 293 -2.16 -17.47 -0.67
C GLY A 293 -1.28 -17.52 -1.92
N THR A 294 -0.56 -18.62 -2.08
CA THR A 294 0.33 -18.90 -3.23
C THR A 294 -0.03 -20.22 -3.93
N SER A 295 -1.03 -20.95 -3.42
CA SER A 295 -1.38 -22.27 -3.95
C SER A 295 -2.33 -22.15 -5.13
N LEU A 296 -1.85 -22.49 -6.33
CA LEU A 296 -2.67 -22.47 -7.55
C LEU A 296 -3.89 -23.40 -7.50
N THR A 297 -3.94 -24.35 -6.55
CA THR A 297 -5.06 -25.30 -6.37
C THR A 297 -5.84 -25.09 -5.07
N ASN A 298 -5.17 -24.75 -3.95
CA ASN A 298 -5.82 -24.62 -2.66
C ASN A 298 -6.17 -23.17 -2.28
N GLY A 299 -5.73 -22.19 -3.07
CA GLY A 299 -6.01 -20.79 -2.81
C GLY A 299 -4.81 -19.89 -3.06
N ALA A 300 -5.01 -18.88 -3.90
CA ALA A 300 -4.03 -17.83 -4.11
C ALA A 300 -4.67 -16.44 -4.07
N ASP A 301 -3.93 -15.41 -3.68
CA ASP A 301 -4.34 -14.03 -3.93
C ASP A 301 -3.87 -13.57 -5.32
N CYS A 302 -4.10 -12.30 -5.68
CA CYS A 302 -3.81 -11.81 -7.02
C CYS A 302 -2.33 -11.97 -7.40
N SER A 303 -1.42 -11.41 -6.60
CA SER A 303 0.03 -11.49 -6.81
C SER A 303 0.59 -12.89 -6.57
N GLY A 304 0.07 -13.62 -5.58
CA GLY A 304 0.45 -15.01 -5.33
C GLY A 304 0.06 -15.94 -6.47
N PHE A 305 -1.04 -15.65 -7.18
CA PHE A 305 -1.41 -16.35 -8.40
C PHE A 305 -0.44 -16.05 -9.55
N VAL A 306 -0.14 -14.77 -9.80
CA VAL A 306 0.83 -14.36 -10.83
C VAL A 306 2.19 -14.97 -10.54
N MET A 307 2.73 -14.75 -9.34
CA MET A 307 4.00 -15.31 -8.88
C MET A 307 4.08 -16.82 -9.11
N SER A 308 3.10 -17.59 -8.62
CA SER A 308 3.11 -19.05 -8.75
C SER A 308 2.98 -19.54 -10.19
N VAL A 309 2.28 -18.80 -11.05
CA VAL A 309 2.25 -19.09 -12.49
C VAL A 309 3.64 -18.92 -13.11
N TYR A 310 4.34 -17.80 -12.87
CA TYR A 310 5.67 -17.55 -13.44
C TYR A 310 6.77 -18.43 -12.82
N ALA A 311 6.64 -18.81 -11.54
CA ALA A 311 7.55 -19.74 -10.87
C ALA A 311 7.59 -21.12 -11.58
N ASN A 312 6.48 -21.56 -12.18
CA ASN A 312 6.46 -22.78 -13.00
C ASN A 312 7.41 -22.70 -14.21
N PHE A 313 7.63 -21.50 -14.74
CA PHE A 313 8.55 -21.20 -15.84
C PHE A 313 9.95 -20.80 -15.37
N GLY A 314 10.23 -20.87 -14.06
CA GLY A 314 11.54 -20.58 -13.48
C GLY A 314 11.82 -19.10 -13.27
N ILE A 315 10.78 -18.26 -13.23
CA ILE A 315 10.88 -16.82 -12.98
C ILE A 315 10.34 -16.54 -11.59
N SER A 316 11.16 -15.90 -10.75
CA SER A 316 10.75 -15.40 -9.45
C SER A 316 10.17 -13.99 -9.62
N LEU A 317 8.99 -13.78 -9.05
CA LEU A 317 8.30 -12.50 -9.02
C LEU A 317 7.96 -12.16 -7.56
N PRO A 318 7.82 -10.87 -7.21
CA PRO A 318 7.40 -10.48 -5.87
C PRO A 318 5.99 -10.99 -5.57
N HIS A 319 5.73 -11.36 -4.31
CA HIS A 319 4.36 -11.58 -3.82
C HIS A 319 3.72 -10.24 -3.47
N SER A 320 3.70 -9.30 -4.42
CA SER A 320 3.18 -7.94 -4.23
C SER A 320 2.66 -7.40 -5.56
N SER A 321 1.38 -7.02 -5.60
CA SER A 321 0.78 -6.37 -6.76
C SER A 321 1.39 -5.00 -7.08
N ALA A 322 1.97 -4.33 -6.06
CA ALA A 322 2.75 -3.12 -6.24
C ALA A 322 4.15 -3.44 -6.79
N GLY A 323 4.83 -4.46 -6.24
CA GLY A 323 6.15 -4.90 -6.72
C GLY A 323 6.12 -5.37 -8.18
N ASP A 324 5.04 -6.05 -8.60
CA ASP A 324 4.82 -6.49 -9.99
C ASP A 324 4.74 -5.33 -11.00
N ARG A 325 4.61 -4.07 -10.56
CA ARG A 325 4.66 -2.90 -11.47
C ARG A 325 6.07 -2.61 -11.98
N ASN A 326 7.08 -3.06 -11.25
CA ASN A 326 8.49 -2.74 -11.51
C ASN A 326 9.26 -3.91 -12.17
N VAL A 327 8.66 -5.09 -12.29
CA VAL A 327 9.32 -6.25 -12.93
C VAL A 327 9.35 -6.16 -14.46
N GLY A 328 10.33 -6.76 -15.11
CA GLY A 328 10.42 -6.77 -16.58
C GLY A 328 10.50 -5.37 -17.20
N TYR A 329 9.80 -5.15 -18.32
CA TYR A 329 9.70 -3.83 -18.97
C TYR A 329 8.25 -3.45 -19.30
N ASP A 330 7.94 -2.14 -19.31
CA ASP A 330 6.62 -1.63 -19.70
C ASP A 330 6.44 -1.70 -21.23
N VAL A 331 5.27 -2.16 -21.66
CA VAL A 331 4.91 -2.23 -23.09
C VAL A 331 4.07 -1.03 -23.55
N GLY A 332 3.83 -0.04 -22.68
CA GLY A 332 3.16 1.21 -23.03
C GLY A 332 1.64 1.05 -23.18
N GLY A 333 1.05 0.12 -22.44
CA GLY A 333 -0.40 -0.05 -22.33
C GLY A 333 -0.97 -1.28 -23.03
N LEU A 334 -2.28 -1.47 -22.86
CA LEU A 334 -3.00 -2.70 -23.21
C LEU A 334 -3.04 -2.99 -24.72
N ASP A 335 -2.96 -1.95 -25.56
CA ASP A 335 -2.94 -2.10 -27.03
C ASP A 335 -1.70 -2.86 -27.53
N ASN A 336 -0.62 -2.84 -26.75
CA ASN A 336 0.63 -3.54 -27.04
C ASN A 336 0.76 -4.86 -26.27
N ALA A 337 -0.23 -5.20 -25.44
CA ALA A 337 -0.20 -6.38 -24.60
C ALA A 337 -0.29 -7.66 -25.43
N ILE A 338 0.52 -8.66 -25.05
CA ILE A 338 0.50 -10.01 -25.62
C ILE A 338 0.24 -11.04 -24.51
N PRO A 339 -0.27 -12.23 -24.84
CA PRO A 339 -0.49 -13.26 -23.84
C PRO A 339 0.76 -13.51 -22.99
N GLY A 340 0.58 -13.56 -21.67
CA GLY A 340 1.67 -13.69 -20.71
C GLY A 340 2.36 -12.38 -20.33
N ASP A 341 1.77 -11.23 -20.64
CA ASP A 341 2.10 -9.97 -19.98
C ASP A 341 1.32 -9.85 -18.65
N ILE A 342 1.91 -9.17 -17.67
CA ILE A 342 1.27 -8.86 -16.40
C ILE A 342 0.53 -7.53 -16.56
N VAL A 343 -0.77 -7.52 -16.26
CA VAL A 343 -1.57 -6.30 -16.24
C VAL A 343 -1.69 -5.85 -14.78
N CYS A 344 -1.13 -4.68 -14.49
CA CYS A 344 -1.12 -4.12 -13.16
C CYS A 344 -2.28 -3.13 -13.01
N TYR A 345 -2.99 -3.23 -11.91
CA TYR A 345 -4.03 -2.32 -11.50
C TYR A 345 -3.67 -1.72 -10.15
N SER A 346 -4.50 -0.78 -9.73
CA SER A 346 -4.48 -0.27 -8.38
C SER A 346 -4.91 -1.39 -7.41
N GLY A 347 -4.04 -1.72 -6.45
CA GLY A 347 -4.18 -2.84 -5.50
C GLY A 347 -4.20 -4.27 -6.07
N HIS A 348 -4.07 -4.49 -7.38
CA HIS A 348 -4.39 -5.78 -8.00
C HIS A 348 -3.51 -6.09 -9.22
N VAL A 349 -3.30 -7.38 -9.54
CA VAL A 349 -2.58 -7.84 -10.74
C VAL A 349 -3.25 -9.01 -11.42
N ALA A 350 -2.97 -9.16 -12.72
CA ALA A 350 -3.51 -10.22 -13.55
C ALA A 350 -2.55 -10.61 -14.67
N ILE A 351 -2.80 -11.75 -15.32
CA ILE A 351 -2.08 -12.18 -16.52
C ILE A 351 -2.95 -11.93 -17.74
N TYR A 352 -2.44 -11.20 -18.72
CA TYR A 352 -3.12 -11.00 -20.00
C TYR A 352 -3.14 -12.30 -20.80
N ILE A 353 -4.30 -12.65 -21.35
CA ILE A 353 -4.51 -13.89 -22.10
C ILE A 353 -4.88 -13.65 -23.57
N GLY A 354 -4.79 -12.41 -24.03
CA GLY A 354 -5.19 -12.01 -25.38
C GLY A 354 -6.66 -11.62 -25.50
N ASN A 355 -7.03 -11.05 -26.65
CA ASN A 355 -8.39 -10.61 -26.97
C ASN A 355 -9.02 -9.67 -25.91
N GLY A 356 -8.22 -8.80 -25.28
CA GLY A 356 -8.70 -7.89 -24.26
C GLY A 356 -9.12 -8.57 -22.96
N GLN A 357 -8.65 -9.80 -22.69
CA GLN A 357 -9.01 -10.57 -21.49
C GLN A 357 -7.80 -10.83 -20.60
N ILE A 358 -8.09 -11.06 -19.33
CA ILE A 358 -7.13 -11.45 -18.30
C ILE A 358 -7.59 -12.71 -17.55
N VAL A 359 -6.65 -13.39 -16.92
CA VAL A 359 -6.90 -14.38 -15.87
C VAL A 359 -6.28 -13.89 -14.56
N HIS A 360 -7.04 -13.96 -13.46
CA HIS A 360 -6.62 -13.45 -12.15
C HIS A 360 -7.34 -14.17 -11.02
N ALA A 361 -6.69 -14.27 -9.85
CA ALA A 361 -7.36 -14.55 -8.60
C ALA A 361 -8.11 -13.28 -8.15
N SER A 362 -9.43 -13.26 -8.32
CA SER A 362 -10.22 -12.03 -8.24
C SER A 362 -10.61 -11.66 -6.80
N THR A 363 -11.43 -12.49 -6.15
CA THR A 363 -11.91 -12.25 -4.78
C THR A 363 -12.20 -13.57 -4.09
N ALA A 364 -12.33 -13.57 -2.75
CA ALA A 364 -12.74 -14.74 -1.96
C ALA A 364 -14.06 -15.39 -2.43
N ARG A 365 -14.96 -14.61 -3.06
CA ARG A 365 -16.25 -15.11 -3.56
C ARG A 365 -16.12 -15.82 -4.90
N THR A 366 -15.31 -15.29 -5.82
CA THR A 366 -15.27 -15.74 -7.21
C THR A 366 -14.07 -16.63 -7.53
N GLY A 367 -13.00 -16.56 -6.73
CA GLY A 367 -11.77 -17.29 -6.98
C GLY A 367 -11.03 -16.79 -8.22
N ILE A 368 -10.31 -17.71 -8.86
CA ILE A 368 -9.59 -17.47 -10.10
C ILE A 368 -10.56 -17.50 -11.28
N ILE A 369 -10.67 -16.39 -12.00
CA ILE A 369 -11.62 -16.23 -13.12
C ILE A 369 -10.95 -15.59 -14.33
N VAL A 370 -11.66 -15.64 -15.46
CA VAL A 370 -11.38 -14.81 -16.64
C VAL A 370 -12.30 -13.61 -16.63
N SER A 371 -11.72 -12.43 -16.85
CA SER A 371 -12.43 -11.15 -16.90
C SER A 371 -11.94 -10.31 -18.09
N SER A 372 -12.69 -9.27 -18.45
CA SER A 372 -12.17 -8.22 -19.34
C SER A 372 -10.95 -7.57 -18.70
N ALA A 373 -9.90 -7.31 -19.48
CA ALA A 373 -8.72 -6.56 -19.02
C ALA A 373 -9.06 -5.11 -18.63
N THR A 374 -10.20 -4.60 -19.07
CA THR A 374 -10.68 -3.24 -18.79
C THR A 374 -11.78 -3.18 -17.72
N TYR A 375 -12.01 -4.28 -16.97
CA TYR A 375 -12.96 -4.26 -15.85
C TYR A 375 -12.55 -3.29 -14.73
N ARG A 376 -11.25 -2.98 -14.65
CA ARG A 376 -10.63 -1.88 -13.92
C ARG A 376 -9.69 -1.14 -14.86
N GLN A 377 -9.29 0.08 -14.52
CA GLN A 377 -8.31 0.85 -15.30
C GLN A 377 -6.89 0.29 -15.09
N PRO A 378 -6.22 -0.25 -16.13
CA PRO A 378 -4.83 -0.69 -16.01
C PRO A 378 -3.92 0.51 -15.72
N LEU A 379 -2.97 0.33 -14.79
CA LEU A 379 -1.91 1.30 -14.49
C LEU A 379 -0.73 1.14 -15.45
N CYS A 380 -0.28 -0.10 -15.65
CA CYS A 380 0.78 -0.45 -16.58
C CYS A 380 0.65 -1.91 -17.03
N VAL A 381 1.39 -2.27 -18.08
CA VAL A 381 1.47 -3.66 -18.57
C VAL A 381 2.94 -4.04 -18.65
N ARG A 382 3.32 -5.08 -17.91
CA ARG A 382 4.71 -5.51 -17.74
C ARG A 382 4.97 -6.80 -18.51
N ARG A 383 6.02 -6.80 -19.32
CA ARG A 383 6.47 -7.97 -20.06
C ARG A 383 7.77 -8.50 -19.48
N ILE A 384 7.80 -9.81 -19.26
CA ILE A 384 8.96 -10.51 -18.68
C ILE A 384 9.91 -11.04 -19.77
N PHE A 385 9.42 -11.29 -20.98
CA PHE A 385 10.16 -11.93 -22.08
C PHE A 385 10.54 -11.00 -23.23
#